data_AF-A0A6P2W7A8-F1
#
_entry.id   AF-A0A6P2W7A8-F1
#
_cell.length_a   1.000
_cell.length_b   1.000
_cell.length_c   1.000
_cell.angle_alpha   90.00
_cell.angle_beta   90.00
_cell.angle_gamma   90.00
#
_symmetry.space_group_name_H-M   'P 1'
#
loop_
_entity.id
_entity.type
_entity.pdbx_description
1 polymer ?
#
loop_
_entity_poly.entity_id
_entity_poly.type
_entity_poly.pdbx_seq_one_letter_code
_entity_poly.pdbx_strand_id
1 'polypeptide(L)'
;MTNPAAASPVNFRAQLDGYAHERDALNAADRQARARSLLAQLRADADAGKLDPREASGLADLLLQDAEPDAGARQAASDALRDHLRDLAMGERPASPARERQDADYVAQSRKIIDEVTRTVPDREQQRVALDTRLAELRRQIYGTDAPVTHGG
;
A
#
# COMPACT_ATOMS: atom_id res chain seq x y z
N MET A 1 7.61 -39.90 1.28
CA MET A 1 7.30 -38.91 2.33
C MET A 1 8.54 -38.03 2.38
N THR A 2 8.55 -36.75 2.02
CA THR A 2 7.63 -35.66 2.35
C THR A 2 7.65 -34.61 1.23
N ASN A 3 6.47 -34.07 0.92
CA ASN A 3 6.26 -32.94 0.01
C ASN A 3 6.82 -31.67 0.70
N PRO A 4 7.70 -30.86 0.09
CA PRO A 4 8.03 -29.56 0.64
C PRO A 4 6.77 -28.70 0.54
N ALA A 5 6.06 -28.58 1.66
CA ALA A 5 4.93 -27.70 1.78
C ALA A 5 5.33 -26.33 1.25
N ALA A 6 4.64 -25.89 0.20
CA ALA A 6 4.68 -24.52 -0.26
C ALA A 6 4.56 -23.61 0.97
N ALA A 7 5.64 -22.92 1.30
CA ALA A 7 5.65 -21.93 2.37
C ALA A 7 4.59 -20.90 2.00
N SER A 8 3.44 -21.03 2.67
CA SER A 8 2.39 -20.02 2.63
C SER A 8 3.04 -18.70 3.02
N PRO A 9 2.66 -17.54 2.44
CA PRO A 9 3.29 -16.27 2.75
C PRO A 9 3.19 -16.06 4.26
N VAL A 10 4.30 -16.30 4.96
CA VAL A 10 4.34 -16.20 6.41
C VAL A 10 4.10 -14.73 6.68
N ASN A 11 2.93 -14.40 7.24
CA ASN A 11 2.51 -13.03 7.49
C ASN A 11 3.68 -12.25 8.08
N PHE A 12 4.15 -11.21 7.41
CA PHE A 12 5.27 -10.38 7.85
C PHE A 12 5.15 -9.99 9.33
N ARG A 13 3.90 -9.74 9.78
CA ARG A 13 3.56 -9.49 11.18
C ARG A 13 3.91 -10.62 12.14
N ALA A 14 3.67 -11.87 11.77
CA ALA A 14 4.02 -13.04 12.59
C ALA A 14 5.54 -13.24 12.66
N GLN A 15 6.27 -12.94 11.57
CA GLN A 15 7.74 -12.99 11.57
C GLN A 15 8.34 -11.89 12.44
N LEU A 16 7.78 -10.68 12.38
CA LEU A 16 8.18 -9.55 13.22
C LEU A 16 7.89 -9.83 14.71
N ASP A 17 6.73 -10.41 15.03
CA ASP A 17 6.35 -10.77 16.40
C ASP A 17 7.27 -11.86 16.98
N GLY A 18 7.54 -12.91 16.20
CA GLY A 18 8.52 -13.94 16.55
C GLY A 18 9.93 -13.37 16.74
N TYR A 19 10.35 -12.46 15.86
CA TYR A 19 11.63 -11.75 16.03
C TYR A 19 11.67 -10.94 17.32
N ALA A 20 10.63 -10.16 17.63
CA ALA A 20 10.56 -9.35 18.84
C ALA A 20 10.63 -10.23 20.12
N HIS A 21 9.99 -11.40 20.10
CA HIS A 21 10.00 -12.33 21.21
C HIS A 21 11.36 -13.05 21.39
N GLU A 22 12.04 -13.37 20.30
CA GLU A 22 13.33 -14.07 20.33
C GLU A 22 14.54 -13.13 20.42
N ARG A 23 14.35 -11.82 20.20
CA ARG A 23 15.42 -10.82 20.04
C ARG A 23 16.45 -10.86 21.18
N ASP A 24 15.99 -10.93 22.42
CA ASP A 24 16.86 -10.93 23.61
C ASP A 24 17.61 -12.25 23.82
N ALA A 25 17.12 -13.35 23.24
CA ALA A 25 17.78 -14.66 23.25
C ALA A 25 18.83 -14.81 22.13
N LEU A 26 18.78 -13.97 21.11
CA LEU A 26 19.71 -14.00 19.98
C LEU A 26 21.00 -13.24 20.27
N ASN A 27 22.11 -13.78 19.75
CA ASN A 27 23.37 -13.05 19.71
C ASN A 27 23.29 -11.88 18.70
N ALA A 28 24.25 -10.96 18.76
CA ALA A 28 24.24 -9.76 17.92
C ALA A 28 24.30 -10.07 16.41
N ALA A 29 25.02 -11.11 16.01
CA ALA A 29 25.15 -11.49 14.60
C ALA A 29 23.83 -12.03 14.03
N ASP A 30 23.14 -12.87 14.80
CA ASP A 30 21.84 -13.45 14.43
C ASP A 30 20.74 -12.39 14.44
N ARG A 31 20.77 -11.45 15.40
CA ARG A 31 19.89 -10.28 15.40
C ARG A 31 20.06 -9.46 14.13
N GLN A 32 21.30 -9.15 13.77
CA GLN A 32 21.62 -8.39 12.57
C GLN A 32 21.14 -9.11 11.31
N ALA A 33 21.39 -10.41 11.19
CA ALA A 33 20.97 -11.21 10.04
C ALA A 33 19.43 -11.26 9.90
N ARG A 34 18.71 -11.51 11.00
CA ARG A 34 17.24 -11.51 10.99
C ARG A 34 16.65 -10.13 10.70
N ALA A 35 17.19 -9.08 11.32
CA ALA A 35 16.72 -7.72 11.08
C ALA A 35 16.91 -7.29 9.62
N ARG A 36 18.05 -7.66 8.99
CA ARG A 36 18.27 -7.43 7.55
C ARG A 36 17.30 -8.21 6.67
N SER A 37 17.00 -9.46 7.04
CA SER A 37 15.99 -10.28 6.33
C SER A 37 14.60 -9.66 6.42
N LEU A 38 14.21 -9.18 7.60
CA LEU A 38 12.92 -8.51 7.82
C LEU A 38 12.84 -7.17 7.08
N LEU A 39 13.93 -6.40 6.99
CA LEU A 39 13.98 -5.17 6.19
C LEU A 39 13.80 -5.45 4.69
N ALA A 40 14.43 -6.51 4.17
CA ALA A 40 14.26 -6.92 2.77
C ALA A 40 12.82 -7.37 2.49
N GLN A 41 12.22 -8.14 3.40
CA GLN A 41 10.83 -8.58 3.33
C GLN A 41 9.86 -7.39 3.40
N LEU A 42 10.09 -6.44 4.32
CA LEU A 42 9.29 -5.23 4.48
C LEU A 42 9.29 -4.39 3.19
N ARG A 43 10.46 -4.23 2.56
CA ARG A 43 10.56 -3.54 1.27
C ARG A 43 9.78 -4.28 0.18
N ALA A 44 9.99 -5.59 0.04
CA ALA A 44 9.29 -6.40 -0.96
C ALA A 44 7.76 -6.39 -0.78
N ASP A 45 7.27 -6.43 0.47
CA ASP A 45 5.83 -6.38 0.76
C ASP A 45 5.25 -4.97 0.58
N ALA A 46 6.03 -3.91 0.81
CA ALA A 46 5.64 -2.53 0.51
C ALA A 46 5.56 -2.27 -1.02
N ASP A 47 6.56 -2.74 -1.78
CA ASP A 47 6.60 -2.72 -3.25
C ASP A 47 5.45 -3.54 -3.86
N ALA A 48 5.10 -4.69 -3.26
CA ALA A 48 3.96 -5.50 -3.68
C ALA A 48 2.59 -4.95 -3.24
N GLY A 49 2.55 -3.82 -2.52
CA GLY A 49 1.31 -3.20 -2.02
C GLY A 49 0.60 -3.98 -0.92
N LYS A 50 1.26 -4.96 -0.29
CA LYS A 50 0.71 -5.77 0.82
C LYS A 50 0.84 -5.07 2.17
N LEU A 51 1.79 -4.15 2.29
CA LEU A 51 2.05 -3.34 3.48
C LEU A 51 1.89 -1.86 3.15
N ASP A 52 1.27 -1.09 4.03
CA ASP A 52 1.19 0.36 3.87
C ASP A 52 2.59 0.99 4.05
N PRO A 53 3.04 1.93 3.19
CA PRO A 53 4.40 2.45 3.27
C PRO A 53 4.63 3.32 4.50
N ARG A 54 3.57 3.90 5.08
CA ARG A 54 3.64 4.66 6.34
C ARG A 54 3.82 3.72 7.53
N GLU A 55 3.10 2.60 7.54
CA GLU A 55 3.30 1.55 8.53
C GLU A 55 4.68 0.90 8.40
N ALA A 56 5.13 0.64 7.16
CA ALA A 56 6.45 0.11 6.85
C ALA A 56 7.58 1.03 7.35
N SER A 57 7.41 2.35 7.27
CA SER A 57 8.41 3.31 7.75
C SER A 57 8.62 3.20 9.27
N GLY A 58 7.55 3.04 10.05
CA GLY A 58 7.66 2.89 11.51
C GLY A 58 8.32 1.58 11.93
N LEU A 59 8.12 0.51 11.15
CA LEU A 59 8.73 -0.81 11.41
C LEU A 59 10.20 -0.87 10.96
N ALA A 60 10.55 -0.13 9.91
CA ALA A 60 11.90 -0.04 9.37
C ALA A 60 12.90 0.52 10.40
N ASP A 61 12.55 1.59 11.12
CA ASP A 61 13.41 2.19 12.14
C ASP A 61 13.80 1.19 13.24
N LEU A 62 12.84 0.40 13.70
CA LEU A 62 13.07 -0.59 14.75
C LEU A 62 14.03 -1.70 14.28
N LEU A 63 13.86 -2.16 13.04
CA LEU A 63 14.73 -3.18 12.46
C LEU A 63 16.12 -2.64 12.13
N LEU A 64 16.24 -1.38 11.71
CA LEU A 64 17.51 -0.74 11.39
C LEU A 64 18.43 -0.58 12.61
N GLN A 65 17.85 -0.42 13.79
CA GLN A 65 18.61 -0.36 15.04
C GLN A 65 19.39 -1.66 15.31
N ASP A 66 18.83 -2.81 14.96
CA ASP A 66 19.47 -4.12 15.12
C ASP A 66 20.26 -4.54 13.86
N ALA A 67 19.86 -4.08 12.67
CA ALA A 67 20.47 -4.45 11.39
C ALA A 67 21.78 -3.71 11.07
N GLU A 68 21.96 -2.51 11.63
CA GLU A 68 23.13 -1.69 11.38
C GLU A 68 23.66 -1.08 12.69
N PRO A 69 24.76 -1.61 13.26
CA PRO A 69 25.35 -1.08 14.48
C PRO A 69 26.01 0.29 14.28
N ASP A 70 26.48 0.63 13.08
CA ASP A 70 27.08 1.92 12.78
C ASP A 70 26.01 3.02 12.65
N ALA A 71 26.13 4.10 13.42
CA ALA A 71 25.13 5.16 13.44
C ALA A 71 25.04 5.93 12.12
N GLY A 72 26.16 6.11 11.41
CA GLY A 72 26.19 6.82 10.13
C GLY A 72 25.56 6.00 9.01
N ALA A 73 25.94 4.72 8.91
CA ALA A 73 25.36 3.78 7.96
C ALA A 73 23.88 3.52 8.25
N ARG A 74 23.48 3.47 9.54
CA ARG A 74 22.08 3.32 9.94
C ARG A 74 21.24 4.52 9.50
N GLN A 75 21.73 5.73 9.71
CA GLN A 75 21.02 6.94 9.29
C GLN A 75 20.85 6.97 7.78
N ALA A 76 21.92 6.71 7.02
CA ALA A 76 21.87 6.65 5.56
C ALA A 76 20.90 5.56 5.05
N ALA A 77 20.90 4.38 5.66
CA ALA A 77 19.98 3.30 5.31
C ALA A 77 18.52 3.64 5.67
N SER A 78 18.31 4.31 6.81
CA SER A 78 16.99 4.79 7.23
C SER A 78 16.45 5.85 6.28
N ASP A 79 17.26 6.82 5.90
CA ASP A 79 16.86 7.89 4.99
C ASP A 79 16.55 7.33 3.60
N ALA A 80 17.40 6.44 3.08
CA ALA A 80 17.17 5.77 1.79
C ALA A 80 15.88 4.93 1.78
N LEU A 81 15.59 4.22 2.87
CA LEU A 81 14.38 3.41 2.99
C LEU A 81 13.13 4.28 3.16
N ARG A 82 13.20 5.35 3.94
CA ARG A 82 12.11 6.32 4.07
C ARG A 82 11.81 7.02 2.76
N ASP A 83 12.83 7.43 2.01
CA ASP A 83 12.67 8.03 0.68
C ASP A 83 12.00 7.04 -0.29
N HIS A 84 12.43 5.76 -0.30
CA HIS A 84 11.80 4.70 -1.11
C HIS A 84 10.33 4.47 -0.73
N LEU A 85 10.03 4.37 0.57
CA LEU A 85 8.65 4.16 1.05
C LEU A 85 7.77 5.39 0.82
N ARG A 86 8.33 6.60 0.95
CA ARG A 86 7.64 7.85 0.60
C ARG A 86 7.37 7.93 -0.89
N ASP A 87 8.34 7.56 -1.72
CA ASP A 87 8.16 7.48 -3.17
C ASP A 87 7.07 6.45 -3.52
N LEU A 88 7.06 5.27 -2.90
CA LEU A 88 5.97 4.30 -3.06
C LEU A 88 4.60 4.80 -2.54
N ALA A 89 4.59 5.75 -1.60
CA ALA A 89 3.36 6.36 -1.08
C ALA A 89 2.88 7.53 -1.94
N MET A 90 3.78 8.21 -2.65
CA MET A 90 3.50 9.38 -3.49
C MET A 90 3.36 9.04 -4.97
N GLY A 91 4.12 8.07 -5.46
CA GLY A 91 3.99 7.48 -6.78
C GLY A 91 2.70 6.67 -6.84
N GLU A 92 1.93 6.89 -7.91
CA GLU A 92 0.74 6.12 -8.26
C GLU A 92 1.03 4.62 -8.12
N ARG A 93 0.65 4.05 -6.97
CA ARG A 93 0.62 2.60 -6.79
C ARG A 93 -0.20 2.02 -7.93
N PRO A 94 0.29 1.03 -8.69
CA PRO A 94 -0.58 0.26 -9.55
C PRO A 94 -1.71 -0.28 -8.68
N ALA A 95 -2.94 0.07 -9.04
CA ALA A 95 -4.13 -0.30 -8.31
C ALA A 95 -4.06 -1.80 -8.02
N SER A 96 -4.17 -2.21 -6.74
CA SER A 96 -4.25 -3.64 -6.39
C SER A 96 -5.31 -4.30 -7.29
N PRO A 97 -5.22 -5.59 -7.66
CA PRO A 97 -6.17 -6.21 -8.60
C PRO A 97 -7.64 -6.13 -8.16
N ALA A 98 -7.91 -5.90 -6.86
CA ALA A 98 -9.23 -5.54 -6.35
C ALA A 98 -9.65 -4.11 -6.71
N ARG A 99 -8.73 -3.15 -6.61
CA ARG A 99 -8.92 -1.73 -6.96
C ARG A 99 -8.99 -1.55 -8.48
N GLU A 100 -8.19 -2.27 -9.25
CA GLU A 100 -8.28 -2.29 -10.72
C GLU A 100 -9.65 -2.79 -11.21
N ARG A 101 -10.25 -3.78 -10.52
CA ARG A 101 -11.63 -4.20 -10.78
C ARG A 101 -12.66 -3.14 -10.40
N GLN A 102 -12.46 -2.44 -9.28
CA GLN A 102 -13.32 -1.33 -8.85
C GLN A 102 -13.24 -0.14 -9.82
N ASP A 103 -12.05 0.19 -10.32
CA ASP A 103 -11.83 1.23 -11.32
C ASP A 103 -12.43 0.84 -12.68
N ALA A 104 -12.25 -0.41 -13.12
CA ALA A 104 -12.90 -0.91 -14.33
C ALA A 104 -14.44 -0.86 -14.23
N ASP A 105 -14.98 -1.20 -13.06
CA ASP A 105 -16.42 -1.11 -12.77
C ASP A 105 -16.90 0.35 -12.74
N TYR A 106 -16.14 1.25 -12.09
CA TYR A 106 -16.41 2.69 -12.08
C TYR A 106 -16.39 3.29 -13.49
N VAL A 107 -15.43 2.92 -14.34
CA VAL A 107 -15.36 3.40 -15.73
C VAL A 107 -16.53 2.87 -16.56
N ALA A 108 -16.91 1.61 -16.38
CA ALA A 108 -18.06 1.03 -17.08
C ALA A 108 -19.38 1.68 -16.66
N GLN A 109 -19.58 1.91 -15.36
CA GLN A 109 -20.80 2.52 -14.81
C GLN A 109 -20.87 4.04 -15.08
N SER A 110 -19.76 4.76 -14.97
CA SER A 110 -19.70 6.20 -15.27
C SER A 110 -20.06 6.48 -16.73
N ARG A 111 -19.61 5.67 -17.70
CA ARG A 111 -20.00 5.80 -19.10
C ARG A 111 -21.51 5.64 -19.31
N LYS A 112 -22.16 4.73 -18.58
CA LYS A 112 -23.62 4.57 -18.62
C LYS A 112 -24.33 5.79 -18.06
N ILE A 113 -23.87 6.32 -16.92
CA ILE A 113 -24.41 7.55 -16.32
C ILE A 113 -24.24 8.72 -17.28
N ILE A 114 -23.09 8.84 -17.95
CA ILE A 114 -22.83 9.91 -18.91
C ILE A 114 -23.78 9.82 -20.11
N ASP A 115 -23.96 8.63 -20.69
CA ASP A 115 -24.88 8.42 -21.81
C ASP A 115 -26.34 8.69 -21.41
N GLU A 116 -26.75 8.23 -20.22
CA GLU A 116 -28.11 8.42 -19.70
C GLU A 116 -28.40 9.90 -19.43
N VAL A 117 -27.51 10.61 -18.72
CA VAL A 117 -27.70 12.03 -18.39
C VAL A 117 -27.65 12.89 -19.65
N THR A 118 -26.79 12.56 -20.62
CA THR A 118 -26.74 13.27 -21.92
C THR A 118 -28.00 13.07 -22.75
N ARG A 119 -28.68 11.92 -22.64
CA ARG A 119 -29.95 11.66 -23.33
C ARG A 119 -31.16 12.26 -22.63
N THR A 120 -31.15 12.30 -21.31
CA THR A 120 -32.32 12.68 -20.50
C THR A 120 -32.34 14.15 -20.10
N VAL A 121 -31.17 14.80 -20.02
CA VAL A 121 -31.04 16.19 -19.60
C VAL A 121 -30.57 17.04 -20.79
N PRO A 122 -31.46 17.84 -21.41
CA PRO A 122 -31.13 18.64 -22.59
C PRO A 122 -30.35 19.93 -22.26
N ASP A 123 -30.42 20.41 -21.01
CA ASP A 123 -29.75 21.62 -20.56
C ASP A 123 -28.32 21.30 -20.08
N ARG A 124 -27.31 21.97 -20.64
CA ARG A 124 -25.89 21.68 -20.35
C ARG A 124 -25.48 21.99 -18.91
N GLU A 125 -26.09 22.98 -18.27
CA GLU A 125 -25.77 23.30 -16.87
C GLU A 125 -26.36 22.22 -15.95
N GLN A 126 -27.61 21.84 -16.18
CA GLN A 126 -28.24 20.75 -15.43
C GLN A 126 -27.61 19.39 -15.70
N GLN A 127 -27.13 19.15 -16.93
CA GLN A 127 -26.41 17.94 -17.31
C GLN A 127 -25.12 17.81 -16.50
N ARG A 128 -24.35 18.90 -16.35
CA ARG A 128 -23.14 18.93 -15.53
C ARG A 128 -23.43 18.65 -14.06
N VAL A 129 -24.45 19.29 -13.48
CA VAL A 129 -24.82 19.08 -12.07
C VAL A 129 -25.29 17.65 -11.82
N ALA A 130 -26.11 17.11 -12.73
CA ALA A 130 -26.61 15.73 -12.64
C ALA A 130 -25.49 14.70 -12.83
N LEU A 131 -24.56 14.95 -13.75
CA LEU A 131 -23.35 14.14 -13.93
C LEU A 131 -22.50 14.14 -12.67
N ASP A 132 -22.18 15.31 -12.13
CA ASP A 132 -21.32 15.45 -10.97
C ASP A 132 -21.91 14.75 -9.74
N THR A 133 -23.21 14.96 -9.51
CA THR A 133 -23.95 14.32 -8.41
C THR A 133 -23.93 12.80 -8.53
N ARG A 134 -24.30 12.25 -9.71
CA ARG A 134 -24.38 10.81 -9.92
C ARG A 134 -23.01 10.14 -9.94
N LEU A 135 -21.98 10.80 -10.47
CA LEU A 135 -20.60 10.29 -10.43
C LEU A 135 -20.04 10.33 -9.00
N ALA A 136 -20.37 11.34 -8.21
CA ALA A 136 -20.00 11.41 -6.80
C ALA A 136 -20.70 10.35 -5.94
N GLU A 137 -21.96 10.02 -6.24
CA GLU A 137 -22.67 8.90 -5.63
C GLU A 137 -22.08 7.55 -6.04
N LEU A 138 -21.81 7.35 -7.34
CA LEU A 138 -21.16 6.14 -7.84
C LEU A 138 -19.80 5.92 -7.19
N ARG A 139 -18.99 6.98 -7.07
CA ARG A 139 -17.69 6.93 -6.40
C ARG A 139 -17.85 6.53 -4.92
N ARG A 140 -18.85 7.06 -4.22
CA ARG A 140 -19.17 6.66 -2.83
C ARG A 140 -19.62 5.21 -2.72
N GLN A 141 -20.36 4.68 -3.70
CA GLN A 141 -20.80 3.28 -3.71
C GLN A 141 -19.65 2.31 -3.98
N ILE A 142 -18.73 2.67 -4.88
CA ILE A 142 -17.62 1.78 -5.29
C ILE A 142 -16.45 1.81 -4.31
N TYR A 143 -16.11 2.99 -3.76
CA TYR A 143 -14.92 3.17 -2.91
C TYR A 143 -15.26 3.42 -1.43
N GLY A 144 -16.54 3.55 -1.06
CA GLY A 144 -16.95 3.93 0.28
C GLY A 144 -16.78 5.42 0.57
N THR A 145 -17.08 5.84 1.81
CA THR A 145 -17.08 7.25 2.24
C THR A 145 -15.69 7.90 2.32
N ASP A 146 -14.60 7.14 2.10
CA ASP A 146 -13.21 7.60 2.24
C ASP A 146 -12.40 7.50 0.93
N ALA A 147 -13.02 7.81 -0.21
CA ALA A 147 -12.25 7.94 -1.45
C ALA A 147 -11.38 9.21 -1.36
N PRO A 148 -10.03 9.13 -1.40
CA PRO A 148 -9.21 10.32 -1.51
C PRO A 148 -9.55 10.99 -2.84
N VAL A 149 -10.03 12.23 -2.74
CA VAL A 149 -10.19 13.12 -3.88
C VAL A 149 -8.80 13.45 -4.43
N THR A 150 -8.35 12.67 -5.42
CA THR A 150 -7.27 13.10 -6.31
C THR A 150 -7.81 14.23 -7.17
N HIS A 151 -7.68 15.47 -6.69
CA HIS A 151 -7.74 16.67 -7.51
C HIS A 151 -6.40 16.80 -8.22
N GLY A 152 -6.29 16.23 -9.43
CA GLY A 152 -5.23 16.56 -10.36
C GLY A 152 -5.66 17.80 -11.14
N GLY A 153 -4.96 18.92 -10.91
CA GLY A 153 -5.07 20.16 -11.68
C GLY A 153 -4.20 20.15 -12.91
#